data_AF-A0A933YFX6-F1
#
_entry.id   AF-A0A933YFX6-F1
#
_cell.length_a   1.000
_cell.length_b   1.000
_cell.length_c   1.000
_cell.angle_alpha   90.00
_cell.angle_beta   90.00
_cell.angle_gamma   90.00
#
_symmetry.space_group_name_H-M   'P 1'
#
loop_
_entity.id
_entity.type
_entity.pdbx_description
1 polymer ?
#
loop_
_entity_poly.entity_id
_entity_poly.type
_entity_poly.pdbx_seq_one_letter_code
_entity_poly.pdbx_strand_id
1 'polypeptide(L)' 'MEKWRVVYYLSPSGENPVSRFIDSCAKPQQIKILRILKHLEEYGVQSVIPHIKKLSGTPFWEIRILGKDNIRIIYKDS' A
#
# COMPACT_ATOMS: atom_id res chain seq x y z
N MET A 1 4.52 -22.21 -1.34
CA MET A 1 3.77 -20.97 -1.59
C MET A 1 4.77 -19.86 -1.81
N GLU A 2 4.68 -19.17 -2.94
CA GLU A 2 5.53 -18.00 -3.19
C GLU A 2 5.12 -16.87 -2.24
N LYS A 3 6.10 -16.30 -1.53
CA LYS A 3 5.88 -15.18 -0.62
C LYS A 3 5.84 -13.91 -1.45
N TRP A 4 4.82 -13.08 -1.22
CA TRP A 4 4.75 -11.75 -1.78
C TRP A 4 5.74 -10.85 -1.04
N ARG A 5 6.38 -9.94 -1.77
CA ARG A 5 7.28 -8.94 -1.19
C ARG A 5 6.74 -7.57 -1.46
N VAL A 6 6.61 -6.75 -0.42
CA VAL A 6 6.30 -5.33 -0.58
C VAL A 6 7.62 -4.58 -0.71
N VAL A 7 7.79 -3.87 -1.82
CA VAL A 7 8.94 -3.01 -2.07
C VAL A 7 8.45 -1.58 -2.22
N TYR A 8 9.09 -0.65 -1.51
CA TYR A 8 8.73 0.76 -1.61
C TYR A 8 9.37 1.38 -2.83
N TYR A 9 8.58 2.19 -3.53
CA TYR A 9 9.07 3.01 -4.63
C TYR A 9 10.12 4.00 -4.10
N LEU A 10 11.22 4.11 -4.84
CA LEU A 10 12.20 5.16 -4.68
C LEU A 10 12.09 6.11 -5.87
N SER A 11 12.06 7.41 -5.59
CA SER A 11 12.14 8.44 -6.63
C SER A 11 13.49 8.37 -7.35
N PRO A 12 13.64 9.02 -8.52
CA PRO A 12 14.94 9.15 -9.17
C PRO A 12 16.02 9.80 -8.30
N SER A 13 15.62 10.61 -7.31
CA SER A 13 16.52 11.23 -6.32
C SER A 13 16.85 10.32 -5.13
N GLY A 14 16.31 9.10 -5.09
CA GLY A 14 16.48 8.15 -3.98
C GLY A 14 15.57 8.39 -2.79
N GLU A 15 14.62 9.32 -2.88
CA GLU A 15 13.65 9.54 -1.81
C GLU A 15 12.61 8.42 -1.78
N ASN A 16 12.15 8.08 -0.58
CA ASN A 16 11.08 7.13 -0.37
C ASN A 16 9.79 7.88 0.02
N PRO A 17 8.99 8.35 -0.95
CA PRO A 17 7.80 9.13 -0.67
C PRO A 17 6.75 8.33 0.11
N VAL A 18 6.72 7.00 -0.05
CA VAL A 18 5.79 6.11 0.65
C VAL A 18 6.13 6.04 2.14
N SER A 19 7.39 5.78 2.48
CA SER A 19 7.84 5.78 3.88
C SER A 19 7.62 7.13 4.53
N ARG A 20 8.04 8.21 3.86
CA ARG A 20 7.86 9.59 4.35
C ARG A 20 6.39 9.92 4.61
N PHE A 21 5.48 9.48 3.74
CA PHE A 21 4.05 9.64 3.94
C PHE A 21 3.55 8.86 5.16
N ILE A 22 3.94 7.59 5.30
CA ILE A 22 3.57 6.77 6.47
C ILE A 22 4.08 7.43 7.75
N ASP A 23 5.34 7.87 7.79
CA ASP A 23 5.95 8.50 8.96
C ASP A 23 5.26 9.82 9.34
N SER A 24 4.68 10.54 8.37
CA SER A 24 3.91 11.76 8.60
C SER A 24 2.49 11.52 9.15
N CYS A 25 1.97 10.30 9.05
CA CYS A 25 0.63 9.96 9.51
C CYS A 25 0.58 9.77 11.04
N ALA A 26 -0.60 9.92 11.64
CA ALA A 26 -0.79 9.64 13.06
C ALA A 26 -0.62 8.12 13.35
N LYS A 27 -0.16 7.77 14.57
CA LYS A 27 0.08 6.36 14.97
C LYS A 27 -1.07 5.39 14.60
N PRO A 28 -2.36 5.71 14.82
CA PRO A 28 -3.44 4.81 14.44
C PRO A 28 -3.53 4.54 12.93
N GLN A 29 -3.18 5.53 12.10
CA GLN A 29 -3.16 5.41 10.65
C GLN A 29 -1.96 4.57 10.19
N GLN A 30 -0.79 4.81 10.77
CA GLN A 30 0.41 4.01 10.51
C GLN A 30 0.16 2.52 10.76
N ILE A 31 -0.44 2.18 11.91
CA ILE A 31 -0.79 0.78 12.26
C ILE A 31 -1.71 0.15 11.20
N LYS A 32 -2.71 0.89 10.72
CA LYS A 32 -3.63 0.40 9.67
C LYS A 32 -2.90 0.14 8.36
N ILE A 33 -2.04 1.07 7.94
CA ILE A 33 -1.23 0.93 6.71
C ILE A 33 -0.33 -0.28 6.82
N LEU A 34 0.51 -0.34 7.87
CA LEU A 34 1.50 -1.40 8.05
C LEU A 34 0.85 -2.78 8.17
N ARG A 35 -0.31 -2.87 8.82
CA ARG A 35 -1.06 -4.13 8.90
C ARG A 35 -1.49 -4.63 7.53
N ILE A 36 -1.97 -3.75 6.65
CA ILE A 36 -2.38 -4.11 5.29
C ILE A 36 -1.18 -4.55 4.45
N LEU A 37 -0.05 -3.82 4.54
CA LEU A 37 1.17 -4.21 3.86
C LEU A 37 1.68 -5.58 4.33
N LYS A 38 1.65 -5.85 5.64
CA LYS A 38 1.99 -7.16 6.20
C LYS A 38 1.07 -8.28 5.69
N HIS A 39 -0.24 -8.03 5.60
CA HIS A 39 -1.18 -9.02 5.05
C HIS A 39 -0.91 -9.29 3.57
N LEU A 40 -0.54 -8.26 2.80
CA LEU A 40 -0.13 -8.43 1.41
C LEU A 40 1.09 -9.34 1.28
N GLU A 41 2.08 -9.20 2.15
CA GLU A 41 3.26 -10.08 2.16
C GLU A 41 2.92 -11.52 2.58
N GLU A 42 2.07 -11.68 3.59
CA GLU A 42 1.73 -12.98 4.17
C GLU A 42 0.76 -13.80 3.30
N TYR A 43 -0.20 -13.14 2.66
CA TYR A 43 -1.35 -13.79 2.02
C TYR A 43 -1.57 -13.37 0.56
N GLY A 44 -0.77 -12.43 0.05
CA GLY A 44 -0.90 -11.91 -1.31
C GLY A 44 -2.08 -10.98 -1.52
N VAL A 45 -2.20 -10.49 -2.75
CA VAL A 45 -3.17 -9.46 -3.18
C VAL A 45 -4.63 -9.91 -2.98
N GLN A 46 -4.89 -11.21 -3.03
CA GLN A 46 -6.24 -11.77 -2.82
C GLN A 46 -6.80 -11.50 -1.41
N SER A 47 -5.93 -11.39 -0.41
CA SER A 47 -6.33 -11.21 0.99
C SER A 47 -6.93 -9.83 1.31
N VAL A 48 -6.74 -8.86 0.43
CA VAL A 48 -7.15 -7.46 0.63
C VAL A 48 -8.02 -6.94 -0.53
N ILE A 49 -8.60 -7.84 -1.33
CA ILE A 49 -9.50 -7.51 -2.44
C ILE A 49 -10.57 -6.46 -2.09
N PRO A 50 -11.25 -6.50 -0.92
CA PRO A 50 -12.25 -5.47 -0.59
C PRO A 50 -11.69 -4.04 -0.54
N HIS A 51 -10.37 -3.92 -0.35
CA HIS A 51 -9.65 -2.66 -0.26
C HIS A 51 -8.96 -2.28 -1.56
N ILE A 52 -8.95 -3.13 -2.59
CA ILE A 52 -8.18 -2.88 -3.82
C ILE A 52 -9.09 -2.43 -4.95
N LYS A 53 -8.65 -1.44 -5.72
CA LYS A 53 -9.28 -1.08 -6.99
C LYS A 53 -8.23 -0.83 -8.08
N LYS A 54 -8.47 -1.32 -9.30
CA LYS A 54 -7.64 -0.97 -10.46
C LYS A 54 -7.86 0.49 -10.85
N LEU A 55 -6.79 1.21 -11.16
CA LEU A 55 -6.88 2.54 -11.76
C LEU A 55 -7.02 2.42 -13.28
N SER A 56 -8.22 2.72 -13.79
CA SER A 56 -8.56 2.61 -15.22
C SER A 56 -7.58 3.38 -16.11
N GLY A 57 -7.16 2.75 -17.21
CA GLY A 57 -6.21 3.35 -18.15
C GLY A 57 -4.75 3.35 -17.68
N THR A 58 -4.43 2.68 -16.57
CA THR A 58 -3.06 2.62 -16.02
C THR A 58 -2.68 1.19 -15.59
N PRO A 59 -1.37 0.87 -15.47
CA PRO A 59 -0.94 -0.39 -14.88
C PRO A 59 -1.08 -0.42 -13.35
N PHE A 60 -1.56 0.65 -12.71
CA PHE A 60 -1.57 0.80 -11.26
C PHE A 60 -2.89 0.36 -10.61
N TRP A 61 -2.79 0.12 -9.31
CA TRP A 61 -3.86 -0.23 -8.40
C TRP A 61 -3.82 0.71 -7.19
N GLU A 62 -4.96 0.90 -6.53
CA GLU A 62 -5.06 1.60 -5.27
C GLU A 62 -5.51 0.67 -4.15
N ILE A 63 -4.88 0.80 -2.97
CA ILE A 63 -5.34 0.25 -1.70
C ILE A 63 -6.11 1.36 -0.97
N ARG A 64 -7.34 1.07 -0.58
CA ARG A 64 -8.30 1.96 0.05
C ARG A 64 -8.41 1.66 1.53
N ILE A 65 -7.82 2.51 2.36
CA ILE A 65 -7.91 2.42 3.81
C ILE A 65 -8.92 3.48 4.26
N LEU A 66 -10.13 3.03 4.59
CA LEU A 66 -11.27 3.88 4.94
C LEU A 66 -11.45 3.99 6.46
N GLY A 67 -12.01 5.11 6.92
CA GLY A 67 -12.29 5.39 8.33
C GLY A 67 -12.49 6.88 8.56
N LYS A 68 -12.02 7.39 9.72
CA LYS A 68 -11.96 8.83 10.00
C LYS A 68 -11.12 9.60 8.96
N ASP A 69 -10.09 8.95 8.45
CA ASP A 69 -9.18 9.48 7.44
C ASP A 69 -9.22 8.59 6.20
N ASN A 70 -9.13 9.20 5.02
CA ASN A 70 -9.15 8.50 3.74
C ASN A 70 -7.73 8.38 3.19
N ILE A 71 -7.13 7.20 3.32
CA ILE A 71 -5.77 6.94 2.84
C ILE A 71 -5.83 6.07 1.58
N ARG A 72 -5.01 6.44 0.60
CA ARG A 72 -4.85 5.75 -0.68
C ARG A 72 -3.37 5.44 -0.88
N ILE A 73 -3.03 4.16 -1.09
CA ILE A 73 -1.68 3.75 -1.45
C ILE A 73 -1.73 3.20 -2.86
N ILE A 74 -0.94 3.76 -3.77
CA ILE A 74 -0.86 3.32 -5.15
C ILE A 74 0.27 2.30 -5.28
N TYR A 75 0.00 1.20 -5.96
CA TYR A 75 0.99 0.15 -6.21
C TYR A 75 0.83 -0.43 -7.62
N LYS A 76 1.86 -1.16 -8.05
CA LYS A 76 1.84 -1.95 -9.27
C LYS A 76 2.12 -3.40 -8.87
N ASP A 77 1.31 -4.34 -9.37
CA ASP A 77 1.64 -5.76 -9.32
C ASP A 77 2.64 -6.08 -10.43
N SER A 78 3.73 -6.77 -10.08
CA SER A 78 4.86 -7.07 -10.99
C SER A 78 5.53 -8.35 -10.56
#